data_AF-A0A9R0R6T5-F1
#
_entry.id   AF-A0A9R0R6T5-F1
#
_cell.length_a   1.000
_cell.length_b   1.000
_cell.length_c   1.000
_cell.angle_alpha   90.00
_cell.angle_beta   90.00
_cell.angle_gamma   90.00
#
_symmetry.space_group_name_H-M   'P 1'
#
loop_
_entity.id
_entity.type
_entity.pdbx_description
1 polymer ?
#
loop_
_entity_poly.entity_id
_entity_poly.type
_entity_poly.pdbx_seq_one_letter_code
_entity_poly.pdbx_strand_id
1 'polypeptide(L)'
;MTKQSMIARRILESQLQQIGVFGVNDTITKYPAFDASYKVLWANHGDAISIQYSGTPALKGDFVRYGKRSAQGIFNDLQYSLARYYFNNFADGTKQDAMDLLQGRYITSVSRDMAPPAKAGFVESYASARLAFALVSGAFMFMMMSLRHARHDARHLLLSLLWAGLCIGITHFVRSNGRVFTNRPRAHKS
;
A
#
# COMPACT_ATOMS: atom_id res chain seq x y z
N MET A 1 -12.63 15.05 5.83
CA MET A 1 -12.69 16.01 4.71
C MET A 1 -11.34 16.71 4.61
N THR A 2 -10.71 16.74 3.44
CA THR A 2 -9.35 17.32 3.25
C THR A 2 -9.42 18.86 3.15
N LYS A 3 -8.30 19.57 3.41
CA LYS A 3 -8.25 21.05 3.32
C LYS A 3 -8.74 21.56 1.96
N GLN A 4 -8.31 20.93 0.86
CA GLN A 4 -8.74 21.28 -0.51
C GLN A 4 -10.25 21.12 -0.69
N SER A 5 -10.82 20.01 -0.24
CA SER A 5 -12.27 19.79 -0.33
C SER A 5 -13.10 20.79 0.51
N MET A 6 -12.54 21.34 1.58
CA MET A 6 -13.20 22.38 2.39
C MET A 6 -13.17 23.74 1.71
N ILE A 7 -12.04 24.10 1.09
CA ILE A 7 -11.92 25.36 0.34
C ILE A 7 -12.85 25.35 -0.87
N ALA A 8 -12.82 24.27 -1.66
CA ALA A 8 -13.72 24.12 -2.80
C ALA A 8 -15.20 24.18 -2.39
N ARG A 9 -15.54 23.66 -1.21
CA ARG A 9 -16.91 23.71 -0.67
C ARG A 9 -17.35 25.15 -0.42
N ARG A 10 -16.49 25.95 0.22
CA ARG A 10 -16.77 27.37 0.49
C ARG A 10 -16.92 28.19 -0.79
N ILE A 11 -16.06 27.93 -1.77
CA ILE A 11 -16.15 28.60 -3.08
C ILE A 11 -17.46 28.23 -3.77
N LEU A 12 -17.82 26.95 -3.78
CA LEU A 12 -19.07 26.47 -4.37
C LEU A 12 -20.30 27.07 -3.67
N GLU A 13 -20.30 27.13 -2.34
CA GLU A 13 -21.36 27.79 -1.56
C GLU A 13 -21.50 29.27 -1.94
N SER A 14 -20.39 30.01 -2.05
CA SER A 14 -20.40 31.41 -2.48
C SER A 14 -20.95 31.58 -3.91
N GLN A 15 -20.57 30.70 -4.84
CA GLN A 15 -21.07 30.73 -6.22
C GLN A 15 -22.58 30.46 -6.29
N LEU A 16 -23.08 29.47 -5.54
CA LEU A 16 -24.51 29.13 -5.50
C LEU A 16 -25.36 30.26 -4.90
N GLN A 17 -24.80 31.03 -3.96
CA GLN A 17 -25.44 32.23 -3.41
C GLN A 17 -25.49 33.37 -4.44
N GLN A 18 -24.39 33.59 -5.18
CA GLN A 18 -24.33 34.64 -6.20
C GLN A 18 -25.35 34.43 -7.33
N ILE A 19 -25.60 33.19 -7.72
CA ILE A 19 -26.59 32.86 -8.76
C ILE A 19 -28.03 32.74 -8.21
N GLY A 20 -28.24 33.03 -6.93
CA GLY A 20 -29.56 33.02 -6.29
C GLY A 20 -30.16 31.63 -6.03
N VAL A 21 -29.39 30.55 -6.19
CA VAL A 21 -29.84 29.18 -5.87
C VAL A 21 -29.84 28.96 -4.36
N PHE A 22 -28.86 29.51 -3.64
CA PHE A 22 -28.78 29.49 -2.18
C PHE A 22 -29.14 30.85 -1.60
N GLY A 23 -29.86 30.88 -0.46
CA GLY A 23 -30.04 32.12 0.31
C GLY A 23 -28.72 32.62 0.92
N VAL A 24 -28.69 33.88 1.38
CA VAL A 24 -27.48 34.60 1.88
C VAL A 24 -26.73 33.85 3.01
N ASN A 25 -27.40 32.94 3.72
CA ASN A 25 -26.81 32.10 4.78
C ASN A 25 -27.00 30.60 4.55
N ASP A 26 -27.46 30.19 3.37
CA ASP A 26 -27.61 28.78 3.05
C ASP A 26 -26.24 28.14 2.77
N THR A 27 -26.06 26.95 3.33
CA THR A 27 -24.85 26.14 3.16
C THR A 27 -25.23 24.77 2.62
N ILE A 28 -24.26 24.03 2.10
CA ILE A 28 -24.51 22.72 1.48
C ILE A 28 -25.14 21.73 2.47
N THR A 29 -24.92 21.91 3.78
CA THR A 29 -25.50 21.04 4.82
C THR A 29 -27.04 21.11 4.88
N LYS A 30 -27.65 22.22 4.43
CA LYS A 30 -29.11 22.37 4.31
C LYS A 30 -29.71 21.42 3.26
N TYR A 31 -28.89 20.92 2.34
CA TYR A 31 -29.29 20.04 1.23
C TYR A 31 -28.58 18.68 1.34
N PRO A 32 -29.10 17.71 2.13
CA PRO A 32 -28.41 16.46 2.42
C PRO A 32 -28.01 15.63 1.19
N ALA A 33 -28.86 15.60 0.16
CA ALA A 33 -28.57 14.88 -1.08
C ALA A 33 -27.40 15.51 -1.85
N PHE A 34 -27.31 16.84 -1.85
CA PHE A 34 -26.20 17.57 -2.46
C PHE A 34 -24.91 17.41 -1.65
N ASP A 35 -24.99 17.50 -0.32
CA ASP A 35 -23.85 17.26 0.57
C ASP A 35 -23.28 15.84 0.42
N ALA A 36 -24.15 14.82 0.32
CA ALA A 36 -23.74 13.44 0.07
C ALA A 36 -23.04 13.31 -1.30
N SER A 37 -23.62 13.90 -2.35
CA SER A 37 -23.04 13.88 -3.70
C SER A 37 -21.66 14.56 -3.74
N TYR A 38 -21.51 15.69 -3.05
CA TYR A 38 -20.24 16.40 -2.92
C TYR A 38 -19.18 15.57 -2.21
N LYS A 39 -19.54 14.91 -1.10
CA LYS A 39 -18.64 14.00 -0.37
C LYS A 39 -18.19 12.82 -1.23
N VAL A 40 -19.11 12.21 -1.98
CA VAL A 40 -18.80 11.10 -2.91
C VAL A 40 -17.88 11.57 -4.03
N LEU A 41 -18.15 12.72 -4.65
CA LEU A 41 -17.30 13.31 -5.69
C LEU A 41 -15.86 13.47 -5.21
N TRP A 42 -15.67 14.09 -4.04
CA TRP A 42 -14.33 14.32 -3.48
C TRP A 42 -13.64 13.03 -3.05
N ALA A 43 -14.39 12.05 -2.55
CA ALA A 43 -13.82 10.74 -2.26
C ALA A 43 -13.33 10.03 -3.53
N ASN A 44 -14.12 10.06 -4.61
CA ASN A 44 -13.75 9.46 -5.90
C ASN A 44 -12.55 10.18 -6.53
N HIS A 45 -12.49 11.51 -6.41
CA HIS A 45 -11.32 12.27 -6.84
C HIS A 45 -10.05 11.87 -6.09
N GLY A 46 -10.13 11.72 -4.76
CA GLY A 46 -9.02 11.22 -3.94
C GLY A 46 -8.60 9.81 -4.32
N ASP A 47 -9.56 8.92 -4.61
CA ASP A 47 -9.27 7.56 -5.08
C ASP A 47 -8.55 7.57 -6.42
N ALA A 48 -8.97 8.39 -7.39
CA ALA A 48 -8.34 8.50 -8.70
C ALA A 48 -6.86 8.93 -8.59
N ILE A 49 -6.56 9.96 -7.78
CA ILE A 49 -5.18 10.41 -7.53
C ILE A 49 -4.37 9.30 -6.87
N SER A 50 -4.94 8.63 -5.86
CA SER A 50 -4.26 7.54 -5.16
C SER A 50 -3.94 6.36 -6.07
N ILE A 51 -4.83 6.01 -6.99
CA ILE A 51 -4.63 4.94 -7.97
C ILE A 51 -3.48 5.32 -8.92
N GLN A 52 -3.45 6.55 -9.41
CA GLN A 52 -2.36 7.02 -10.28
C GLN A 52 -0.99 6.94 -9.60
N TYR A 53 -0.93 7.31 -8.32
CA TYR A 53 0.33 7.34 -7.58
C TYR A 53 0.77 5.97 -7.05
N SER A 54 -0.16 5.20 -6.48
CA SER A 54 0.16 3.99 -5.70
C SER A 54 -0.46 2.70 -6.25
N GLY A 55 -1.24 2.79 -7.33
CA GLY A 55 -1.96 1.66 -7.92
C GLY A 55 -3.19 1.20 -7.14
N THR A 56 -3.56 1.87 -6.03
CA THR A 56 -4.75 1.52 -5.25
C THR A 56 -5.58 2.74 -4.83
N PRO A 57 -6.89 2.57 -4.56
CA PRO A 57 -7.76 3.62 -4.04
C PRO A 57 -7.26 4.21 -2.71
N ALA A 58 -7.78 5.37 -2.33
CA ALA A 58 -7.37 6.04 -1.10
C ALA A 58 -7.78 5.23 0.14
N LEU A 59 -6.85 5.08 1.07
CA LEU A 59 -7.15 4.49 2.37
C LEU A 59 -8.13 5.38 3.14
N LYS A 60 -9.00 4.77 3.95
CA LYS A 60 -10.02 5.48 4.75
C LYS A 60 -11.00 6.32 3.91
N GLY A 61 -11.24 5.94 2.66
CA GLY A 61 -12.23 6.60 1.80
C GLY A 61 -13.66 6.55 2.39
N ASP A 62 -13.96 5.54 3.21
CA ASP A 62 -15.25 5.39 3.91
C ASP A 62 -15.54 6.55 4.86
N PHE A 63 -14.50 7.07 5.54
CA PHE A 63 -14.63 8.24 6.41
C PHE A 63 -14.98 9.51 5.63
N VAL A 64 -14.49 9.67 4.40
CA VAL A 64 -14.81 10.83 3.55
C VAL A 64 -16.22 10.71 2.98
N ARG A 65 -16.63 9.50 2.56
CA ARG A 65 -17.94 9.23 1.95
C ARG A 65 -19.08 9.28 2.96
N TYR A 66 -18.91 8.62 4.10
CA TYR A 66 -20.01 8.37 5.05
C TYR A 66 -19.80 9.03 6.42
N GLY A 67 -18.63 9.65 6.66
CA GLY A 67 -18.30 10.27 7.96
C GLY A 67 -18.08 9.28 9.10
N LYS A 68 -18.17 7.97 8.83
CA LYS A 68 -18.00 6.90 9.82
C LYS A 68 -17.09 5.80 9.26
N ARG A 69 -16.39 5.12 10.17
CA ARG A 69 -15.54 3.97 9.86
C ARG A 69 -16.40 2.71 9.78
N SER A 70 -16.26 1.95 8.70
CA SER A 70 -16.96 0.68 8.51
C SER A 70 -16.00 -0.51 8.70
N ALA A 71 -16.49 -1.64 9.20
CA ALA A 71 -15.69 -2.87 9.33
C ALA A 71 -15.18 -3.35 7.96
N GLN A 72 -16.04 -3.28 6.93
CA GLN A 72 -15.65 -3.55 5.54
C GLN A 72 -14.55 -2.59 5.06
N GLY A 73 -14.64 -1.30 5.41
CA GLY A 73 -13.62 -0.31 5.07
C GLY A 73 -12.27 -0.60 5.73
N ILE A 74 -12.26 -1.12 6.95
CA ILE A 74 -11.03 -1.57 7.62
C ILE A 74 -10.39 -2.75 6.87
N PHE A 75 -11.20 -3.74 6.48
CA PHE A 75 -10.70 -4.89 5.72
C PHE A 75 -10.16 -4.48 4.33
N ASN A 76 -10.92 -3.65 3.61
CA ASN A 76 -10.48 -3.12 2.32
C ASN A 76 -9.17 -2.33 2.46
N ASP A 77 -9.04 -1.51 3.50
CA ASP A 77 -7.81 -0.76 3.76
C ASP A 77 -6.61 -1.67 4.04
N LEU A 78 -6.83 -2.81 4.70
CA LEU A 78 -5.78 -3.82 4.89
C LEU A 78 -5.35 -4.40 3.55
N GLN A 79 -6.30 -4.80 2.69
CA GLN A 79 -6.00 -5.29 1.35
C GLN A 79 -5.26 -4.24 0.49
N TYR A 80 -5.71 -2.99 0.49
CA TYR A 80 -5.06 -1.91 -0.24
C TYR A 80 -3.68 -1.58 0.30
N SER A 81 -3.46 -1.68 1.61
CA SER A 81 -2.14 -1.47 2.21
C SER A 81 -1.15 -2.55 1.78
N LEU A 82 -1.59 -3.82 1.75
CA LEU A 82 -0.79 -4.93 1.24
C LEU A 82 -0.50 -4.79 -0.25
N ALA A 83 -1.50 -4.41 -1.04
CA ALA A 83 -1.32 -4.15 -2.47
C ALA A 83 -0.36 -2.99 -2.75
N ARG A 84 -0.45 -1.88 -1.99
CA ARG A 84 0.53 -0.77 -2.08
C ARG A 84 1.93 -1.23 -1.73
N TYR A 85 2.08 -2.01 -0.65
CA TYR A 85 3.37 -2.58 -0.29
C TYR A 85 3.92 -3.42 -1.44
N TYR A 86 3.10 -4.26 -2.06
CA TYR A 86 3.51 -5.07 -3.20
C TYR A 86 3.91 -4.22 -4.41
N PHE A 87 3.03 -3.29 -4.84
CA PHE A 87 3.30 -2.45 -6.00
C PHE A 87 4.57 -1.62 -5.83
N ASN A 88 4.72 -0.96 -4.68
CA ASN A 88 5.88 -0.12 -4.37
C ASN A 88 7.20 -0.90 -4.30
N ASN A 89 7.16 -2.15 -3.82
CA ASN A 89 8.39 -2.93 -3.63
C ASN A 89 8.74 -3.87 -4.79
N PHE A 90 7.76 -4.31 -5.58
CA PHE A 90 7.97 -5.38 -6.57
C PHE A 90 7.55 -5.01 -8.00
N ALA A 91 6.68 -4.01 -8.19
CA ALA A 91 6.24 -3.60 -9.53
C ALA A 91 6.76 -2.22 -9.95
N ASP A 92 7.19 -1.39 -9.00
CA ASP A 92 7.51 0.00 -9.25
C ASP A 92 8.82 0.19 -10.03
N GLY A 93 9.84 -0.65 -9.79
CA GLY A 93 11.12 -0.57 -10.50
C GLY A 93 10.97 -0.63 -12.03
N THR A 94 10.10 -1.50 -12.53
CA THR A 94 9.83 -1.62 -13.97
C THR A 94 9.06 -0.41 -14.52
N LYS A 95 8.18 0.22 -13.72
CA LYS A 95 7.48 1.44 -14.12
C LYS A 95 8.44 2.63 -14.20
N GLN A 96 9.35 2.74 -13.23
CA GLN A 96 10.39 3.77 -13.24
C GLN A 96 11.33 3.60 -14.44
N ASP A 97 11.79 2.37 -14.72
CA ASP A 97 12.62 2.08 -15.90
C ASP A 97 11.90 2.48 -17.21
N ALA A 98 10.60 2.21 -17.34
CA ALA A 98 9.81 2.61 -18.51
C ALA A 98 9.67 4.14 -18.63
N MET A 99 9.47 4.85 -17.51
CA MET A 99 9.41 6.32 -17.52
C MET A 99 10.76 6.95 -17.88
N ASP A 100 11.86 6.41 -17.35
CA ASP A 100 13.21 6.88 -17.67
C ASP A 100 13.56 6.68 -19.15
N LEU A 101 13.13 5.55 -19.74
CA LEU A 101 13.25 5.30 -21.18
C LEU A 101 12.47 6.33 -22.01
N LEU A 102 11.21 6.63 -21.64
CA LEU A 102 10.38 7.61 -22.33
C LEU A 102 10.89 9.05 -22.18
N GLN A 103 11.50 9.38 -21.05
CA GLN A 103 12.07 10.71 -20.78
C GLN A 103 13.45 10.91 -21.39
N GLY A 104 14.01 9.90 -22.07
CA GLY A 104 15.33 10.00 -22.70
C GLY A 104 16.49 10.07 -21.70
N ARG A 105 16.27 9.68 -20.43
CA ARG A 105 17.32 9.57 -19.40
C ARG A 105 18.22 8.34 -19.56
N TYR A 106 18.06 7.59 -20.65
CA TYR A 106 18.90 6.45 -20.98
C TYR A 106 20.30 6.92 -21.39
N ILE A 107 21.25 6.86 -20.47
CA ILE A 107 22.67 6.92 -20.83
C ILE A 107 22.94 5.70 -21.70
N THR A 108 23.29 5.95 -22.95
CA THR A 108 23.69 4.95 -23.93
C THR A 108 24.96 4.23 -23.49
N SER A 109 24.86 3.24 -22.61
CA SER A 109 25.68 2.04 -22.71
C SER A 109 24.85 0.98 -23.44
N VAL A 110 24.65 1.23 -24.73
CA VAL A 110 24.39 0.16 -25.70
C VAL A 110 25.66 -0.70 -25.75
N SER A 111 25.93 -1.47 -24.68
CA SER A 111 26.74 -2.66 -24.79
C SER A 111 25.81 -3.77 -25.23
N ARG A 112 26.18 -4.38 -26.35
CA ARG A 112 25.43 -5.30 -27.21
C ARG A 112 25.12 -6.66 -26.57
N ASP A 113 25.22 -6.78 -25.24
CA ASP A 113 25.04 -8.05 -24.51
C ASP A 113 23.74 -8.05 -23.69
N MET A 114 22.61 -7.70 -24.32
CA MET A 114 21.30 -8.03 -23.72
C MET A 114 21.09 -9.54 -23.78
N ALA A 115 21.64 -10.25 -22.79
CA ALA A 115 21.06 -11.50 -22.34
C ALA A 115 19.55 -11.25 -22.10
N PRO A 116 18.66 -12.16 -22.52
CA PRO A 116 17.22 -11.95 -22.42
C PRO A 116 16.87 -11.58 -20.97
N PRO A 117 15.91 -10.66 -20.75
CA PRO A 117 15.58 -10.19 -19.41
C PRO A 117 15.25 -11.42 -18.59
N ALA A 118 16.11 -11.73 -17.62
CA ALA A 118 16.03 -12.95 -16.85
C ALA A 118 14.68 -12.94 -16.12
N LYS A 119 13.70 -13.63 -16.70
CA LYS A 119 12.41 -13.97 -16.07
C LYS A 119 12.63 -14.65 -14.72
N ALA A 120 13.82 -15.21 -14.51
CA ALA A 120 14.32 -15.75 -13.25
C ALA A 120 14.15 -14.77 -12.08
N GLY A 121 14.51 -13.48 -12.20
CA GLY A 121 14.53 -12.59 -11.02
C GLY A 121 13.16 -12.28 -10.40
N PHE A 122 12.09 -12.22 -11.20
CA PHE A 122 10.74 -11.97 -10.68
C PHE A 122 10.16 -13.23 -10.03
N VAL A 123 10.34 -14.40 -10.66
CA VAL A 123 9.84 -15.68 -10.15
C VAL A 123 10.64 -16.10 -8.92
N GLU A 124 11.95 -15.89 -8.91
CA GLU A 124 12.87 -16.22 -7.82
C GLU A 124 12.68 -15.28 -6.62
N SER A 125 12.49 -13.97 -6.85
CA SER A 125 12.12 -13.03 -5.78
C SER A 125 10.72 -13.33 -5.22
N TYR A 126 9.73 -13.60 -6.08
CA TYR A 126 8.38 -13.93 -5.64
C TYR A 126 8.28 -15.29 -4.92
N ALA A 127 9.04 -16.30 -5.39
CA ALA A 127 9.16 -17.60 -4.73
C ALA A 127 9.86 -17.48 -3.38
N SER A 128 10.95 -16.70 -3.30
CA SER A 128 11.69 -16.48 -2.05
C SER A 128 10.86 -15.73 -1.00
N ALA A 129 10.04 -14.75 -1.40
CA ALA A 129 9.13 -14.04 -0.50
C ALA A 129 8.01 -14.95 0.04
N ARG A 130 7.43 -15.81 -0.81
CA ARG A 130 6.43 -16.81 -0.38
C ARG A 130 7.02 -17.85 0.56
N LEU A 131 8.23 -18.35 0.25
CA LEU A 131 8.97 -19.28 1.10
C LEU A 131 9.30 -18.66 2.46
N ALA A 132 9.83 -17.44 2.49
CA ALA A 132 10.13 -16.74 3.74
C ALA A 132 8.87 -16.52 4.60
N PHE A 133 7.77 -16.12 3.97
CA PHE A 133 6.49 -15.95 4.69
C PHE A 133 5.97 -17.27 5.27
N ALA A 134 6.02 -18.36 4.50
CA ALA A 134 5.60 -19.69 4.95
C ALA A 134 6.45 -20.22 6.11
N LEU A 135 7.77 -20.00 6.06
CA LEU A 135 8.70 -20.39 7.12
C LEU A 135 8.44 -19.60 8.42
N VAL A 136 8.21 -18.29 8.31
CA VAL A 136 7.90 -17.44 9.48
C VAL A 136 6.53 -17.81 10.08
N SER A 137 5.51 -18.04 9.26
CA SER A 137 4.19 -18.44 9.74
C SER A 137 4.23 -19.82 10.41
N GLY A 138 4.99 -20.76 9.86
CA GLY A 138 5.21 -22.08 10.44
C GLY A 138 5.90 -21.99 11.81
N ALA A 139 7.02 -21.27 11.87
CA ALA A 139 7.77 -21.08 13.12
C ALA A 139 6.94 -20.38 14.20
N PHE A 140 6.13 -19.37 13.83
CA PHE A 140 5.20 -18.73 14.75
C PHE A 140 4.11 -19.67 15.26
N MET A 141 3.53 -20.51 14.39
CA MET A 141 2.52 -21.50 14.79
C MET A 141 3.10 -22.53 15.77
N PHE A 142 4.30 -23.05 15.50
CA PHE A 142 5.00 -23.98 16.40
C PHE A 142 5.38 -23.32 17.72
N MET A 143 5.80 -22.05 17.71
CA MET A 143 6.06 -21.28 18.92
C MET A 143 4.79 -21.14 19.79
N MET A 144 3.65 -20.80 19.18
CA MET A 144 2.36 -20.67 19.89
C MET A 144 1.85 -21.99 20.46
N MET A 145 2.02 -23.11 19.73
CA MET A 145 1.68 -24.45 20.24
C MET A 145 2.59 -24.86 21.41
N SER A 146 3.88 -24.55 21.32
CA SER A 146 4.86 -24.82 22.38
C SER A 146 4.59 -23.98 23.63
N LEU A 147 4.24 -22.70 23.48
CA LEU A 147 3.89 -21.81 24.59
C LEU A 147 2.63 -22.30 25.34
N ARG A 148 1.65 -22.85 24.62
CA ARG A 148 0.44 -23.43 25.23
C ARG A 148 0.75 -24.66 26.10
N HIS A 149 1.73 -25.48 25.70
CA HIS A 149 2.17 -26.66 26.45
C HIS A 149 3.24 -26.35 27.52
N ALA A 150 3.89 -25.18 27.45
CA ALA A 150 4.95 -24.75 28.36
C ALA A 150 4.52 -24.64 29.84
N ARG A 151 3.22 -24.52 30.11
CA ARG A 151 2.70 -24.51 31.49
C ARG A 151 2.92 -25.84 32.22
N HIS A 152 3.11 -26.94 31.49
CA HIS A 152 3.20 -28.28 32.05
C HIS A 152 4.61 -28.89 31.99
N ASP A 153 5.51 -28.37 31.14
CA ASP A 153 6.86 -28.94 30.99
C ASP A 153 7.88 -27.92 30.47
N ALA A 154 9.03 -27.84 31.14
CA ALA A 154 10.13 -26.92 30.82
C ALA A 154 10.77 -27.18 29.45
N ARG A 155 10.66 -28.40 28.91
CA ARG A 155 11.16 -28.72 27.56
C ARG A 155 10.46 -27.92 26.45
N HIS A 156 9.18 -27.58 26.65
CA HIS A 156 8.42 -26.77 25.69
C HIS A 156 8.75 -25.27 25.80
N LEU A 157 9.31 -24.82 26.93
CA LEU A 157 9.91 -23.48 27.04
C LEU A 157 11.18 -23.38 26.19
N LEU A 158 12.08 -24.34 26.30
CA LEU A 158 13.33 -24.37 25.51
C LEU A 158 13.04 -24.43 24.00
N LEU A 159 12.10 -25.27 23.58
CA LEU A 159 11.66 -25.33 22.18
C LEU A 159 11.06 -23.99 21.71
N SER A 160 10.27 -23.31 22.55
CA SER A 160 9.69 -22.01 22.20
C SER A 160 10.75 -20.93 22.01
N LEU A 161 11.81 -20.93 22.82
CA LEU A 161 12.93 -20.00 22.70
C LEU A 161 13.75 -20.25 21.43
N LEU A 162 13.93 -21.52 21.05
CA LEU A 162 14.56 -21.91 19.80
C LEU A 162 13.76 -21.38 18.59
N TRP A 163 12.45 -21.62 18.55
CA TRP A 163 11.59 -21.13 17.46
C TRP A 163 11.53 -19.59 17.42
N ALA A 164 11.53 -18.92 18.58
CA ALA A 164 11.63 -17.46 18.65
C ALA A 164 12.94 -16.95 18.07
N GLY A 165 14.06 -17.60 18.40
CA GLY A 165 15.39 -17.30 17.84
C GLY A 165 15.43 -17.48 16.31
N LEU A 166 14.83 -18.55 15.79
CA LEU A 166 14.70 -18.79 14.36
C LEU A 166 13.90 -17.68 13.66
N CYS A 167 12.75 -17.27 14.23
CA CYS A 167 11.95 -16.17 13.71
C CYS A 167 12.73 -14.84 13.66
N ILE A 168 13.46 -14.53 14.73
CA ILE A 168 14.29 -13.31 14.80
C ILE A 168 15.42 -13.38 13.76
N GLY A 169 16.09 -14.53 13.63
CA GLY A 169 17.16 -14.74 12.65
C GLY A 169 16.68 -14.59 11.20
N ILE A 170 15.56 -15.22 10.84
CA ILE A 170 14.94 -15.08 9.51
C ILE A 170 14.52 -13.63 9.26
N THR A 171 13.91 -12.97 10.24
CA THR A 171 13.51 -11.56 10.11
C THR A 171 14.71 -10.64 9.89
N HIS A 172 15.80 -10.85 10.64
CA HIS A 172 17.03 -10.09 10.50
C HIS A 172 17.68 -10.33 9.13
N PHE A 173 17.71 -11.59 8.66
CA PHE A 173 18.24 -11.96 7.34
C PHE A 173 17.42 -11.36 6.19
N VAL A 174 16.08 -11.40 6.28
CA VAL A 174 15.19 -10.78 5.29
C VAL A 174 15.35 -9.25 5.31
N ARG A 175 15.56 -8.65 6.49
CA ARG A 175 15.77 -7.20 6.61
C ARG A 175 17.12 -6.76 6.05
N SER A 176 18.19 -7.52 6.28
CA SER A 176 19.53 -7.22 5.74
C SER A 176 19.60 -7.44 4.23
N ASN A 177 18.93 -8.49 3.71
CA ASN A 177 18.87 -8.80 2.29
C ASN A 177 17.64 -8.22 1.57
N GLY A 178 16.84 -7.39 2.25
CA GLY A 178 15.58 -6.82 1.71
C GLY A 178 15.76 -6.07 0.39
N ARG A 179 16.96 -5.54 0.16
CA ARG A 179 17.33 -4.86 -1.09
C ARG A 179 17.45 -5.79 -2.30
N VAL A 180 17.68 -7.09 -2.10
CA VAL A 180 17.76 -8.11 -3.17
C VAL A 180 16.37 -8.58 -3.57
N PHE A 181 15.44 -8.60 -2.63
CA PHE A 181 14.07 -9.05 -2.86
C PHE A 181 13.18 -7.97 -3.52
N THR A 182 13.50 -6.70 -3.34
CA THR A 182 12.72 -5.61 -3.93
C THR A 182 13.15 -5.30 -5.37
N ASN A 183 12.17 -5.13 -6.26
CA ASN A 183 12.39 -4.74 -7.65
C ASN A 183 12.81 -3.27 -7.68
N ARG A 184 14.05 -3.00 -8.07
CA ARG A 184 14.60 -1.65 -8.20
C ARG A 184 14.75 -1.25 -9.66
N PRO A 185 14.64 0.05 -9.98
CA PRO A 185 14.99 0.54 -11.30
C PRO A 185 16.43 0.12 -11.62
N ARG A 186 16.61 -0.52 -12.77
CA ARG A 186 17.90 -1.05 -13.23
C ARG A 186 18.67 -0.05 -14.08
N ALA A 187 17.99 1.00 -14.57
CA ALA A 187 18.59 2.00 -15.45
C ALA A 187 19.60 2.92 -14.75
N HIS A 188 19.56 3.05 -13.42
CA HIS A 188 20.51 3.87 -12.66
C HIS A 188 21.48 3.00 -11.87
N LYS A 189 22.46 2.41 -12.57
CA LYS A 189 23.71 1.95 -11.94
C LYS A 189 24.87 2.69 -12.59
N SER A 190 25.29 3.78 -11.95
CA SER A 190 26.65 4.33 -12.07
C SER A 190 27.53 3.68 -11.01
#